data_AF-A0A5D4UL96-F1
#
_entry.id   AF-A0A5D4UL96-F1
#
_cell.length_a   1.000
_cell.length_b   1.000
_cell.length_c   1.000
_cell.angle_alpha   90.00
_cell.angle_beta   90.00
_cell.angle_gamma   90.00
#
_symmetry.space_group_name_H-M   'P 1'
#
loop_
_entity.id
_entity.type
_entity.pdbx_description
1 polymer ?
#
loop_
_entity_poly.entity_id
_entity_poly.type
_entity_poly.pdbx_seq_one_letter_code
_entity_poly.pdbx_strand_id
1 'polypeptide(L)'
;MKPLHEVFHNWQEKLDQDEWYFGHFFEEITTSMTSEEAFQYIPVVIQELVKLRNGFLIGEMVDFLHAVYEVANTTEIHPVLIQEKENLEGIIRKFWDEYSQQAFSEFKKSLRWK
;
A
#
# COMPACT_ATOMS: atom_id res chain seq x y z
N MET A 1 -0.13 7.35 -16.05
CA MET A 1 0.52 6.73 -14.87
C MET A 1 0.96 5.33 -15.26
N LYS A 2 2.17 4.91 -14.85
CA LYS A 2 2.57 3.51 -15.00
C LYS A 2 1.66 2.65 -14.11
N PRO A 3 1.26 1.44 -14.55
CA PRO A 3 0.52 0.53 -13.69
C PRO A 3 1.32 0.23 -12.41
N LEU A 4 0.66 0.32 -11.26
CA LEU A 4 1.32 0.14 -9.97
C LEU A 4 2.02 -1.22 -9.85
N HIS A 5 1.50 -2.27 -10.49
CA HIS A 5 2.15 -3.60 -10.49
C HIS A 5 3.54 -3.64 -11.18
N GLU A 6 3.83 -2.73 -12.12
CA GLU A 6 5.14 -2.67 -12.79
C GLU A 6 6.27 -2.29 -11.83
N VAL A 7 5.94 -1.61 -10.72
CA VAL A 7 6.93 -1.25 -9.70
C VAL A 7 7.60 -2.50 -9.14
N PHE A 8 6.86 -3.60 -9.04
CA PHE A 8 7.32 -4.87 -8.48
C PHE A 8 8.05 -5.76 -9.49
N HIS A 9 8.15 -5.38 -10.77
CA HIS A 9 8.94 -6.17 -11.72
C HIS A 9 10.43 -5.96 -11.46
N ASN A 10 11.19 -7.05 -11.32
CA ASN A 10 12.62 -7.09 -10.98
C ASN A 10 12.99 -6.19 -9.79
N TRP A 11 12.10 -6.12 -8.79
CA TRP A 11 12.24 -5.21 -7.65
C TRP A 11 13.53 -5.42 -6.86
N GLN A 12 14.04 -6.65 -6.76
CA GLN A 12 15.30 -6.96 -6.10
C GLN A 12 16.48 -6.25 -6.79
N GLU A 13 16.59 -6.36 -8.11
CA GLU A 13 17.64 -5.69 -8.88
C GLU A 13 17.54 -4.16 -8.79
N LYS A 14 16.32 -3.63 -8.70
CA LYS A 14 16.08 -2.19 -8.53
C LYS A 14 16.49 -1.72 -7.14
N LEU A 15 16.21 -2.50 -6.09
CA LEU A 15 16.68 -2.21 -4.73
C LEU A 15 18.20 -2.33 -4.60
N ASP A 16 18.84 -3.27 -5.30
CA ASP A 16 20.30 -3.38 -5.33
C ASP A 16 20.96 -2.13 -5.95
N GLN A 17 20.24 -1.41 -6.83
CA GLN A 17 20.70 -0.18 -7.48
C GLN A 17 20.30 1.08 -6.73
N ASP A 18 19.12 1.07 -6.11
CA ASP A 18 18.53 2.15 -5.34
C ASP A 18 17.74 1.58 -4.16
N GLU A 19 18.35 1.58 -2.98
CA GLU A 19 17.72 1.11 -1.73
C GLU A 19 16.42 1.85 -1.40
N TRP A 20 16.22 3.05 -1.98
CA TRP A 20 15.04 3.90 -1.78
C TRP A 20 14.04 3.82 -2.95
N TYR A 21 14.22 2.87 -3.87
CA TYR A 21 13.44 2.74 -5.11
C TYR A 21 11.92 2.83 -4.89
N PHE A 22 11.39 2.08 -3.92
CA PHE A 22 9.95 2.11 -3.63
C PHE A 22 9.52 3.47 -3.06
N GLY A 23 10.27 4.03 -2.11
CA GLY A 23 10.02 5.35 -1.56
C GLY A 23 9.96 6.43 -2.64
N HIS A 24 10.97 6.49 -3.51
CA HIS A 24 11.01 7.43 -4.64
C HIS A 24 9.81 7.25 -5.59
N PHE A 25 9.47 6.00 -5.94
CA PHE A 25 8.35 5.72 -6.84
C PHE A 25 7.00 6.11 -6.22
N PHE A 26 6.80 5.82 -4.94
CA PHE A 26 5.57 6.17 -4.24
C PHE A 26 5.45 7.68 -4.03
N GLU A 27 6.54 8.36 -3.68
CA GLU A 27 6.60 9.82 -3.57
C GLU A 27 6.28 10.51 -4.92
N GLU A 28 6.80 9.99 -6.04
CA GLU A 28 6.48 10.51 -7.38
C GLU A 28 4.96 10.45 -7.66
N ILE A 29 4.30 9.39 -7.20
CA ILE A 29 2.84 9.25 -7.33
C ILE A 29 2.11 10.24 -6.43
N THR A 30 2.45 10.29 -5.14
CA THR A 30 1.68 11.04 -4.14
C THR A 30 1.90 12.55 -4.17
N THR A 31 3.11 13.02 -4.50
CA THR A 31 3.47 14.45 -4.44
C THR A 31 2.62 15.33 -5.36
N SER A 32 2.06 14.74 -6.43
CA SER A 32 1.25 15.46 -7.40
C SER A 32 -0.25 15.41 -7.10
N MET A 33 -0.69 14.61 -6.13
CA MET A 33 -2.10 14.37 -5.86
C MET A 33 -2.71 15.44 -4.95
N THR A 34 -3.91 15.87 -5.31
CA THR A 34 -4.84 16.50 -4.37
C THR A 34 -5.40 15.46 -3.40
N SER A 35 -5.98 15.90 -2.28
CA SER A 35 -6.63 15.00 -1.33
C SER A 35 -7.78 14.20 -1.95
N GLU A 36 -8.55 14.79 -2.87
CA GLU A 36 -9.62 14.07 -3.58
C GLU A 36 -9.04 12.99 -4.50
N GLU A 37 -8.00 13.32 -5.29
CA GLU A 37 -7.34 12.34 -6.17
C GLU A 37 -6.74 11.18 -5.37
N ALA A 38 -6.11 11.47 -4.22
CA ALA A 38 -5.59 10.44 -3.34
C ALA A 38 -6.71 9.55 -2.78
N PHE A 39 -7.84 10.12 -2.36
CA PHE A 39 -8.99 9.35 -1.89
C PHE A 39 -9.53 8.42 -2.99
N GLN A 40 -9.67 8.92 -4.22
CA GLN A 40 -10.12 8.14 -5.37
C GLN A 40 -9.07 7.09 -5.84
N TYR A 41 -7.82 7.22 -5.43
CA TYR A 41 -6.74 6.29 -5.75
C TYR A 41 -6.66 5.09 -4.81
N ILE A 42 -7.24 5.18 -3.60
CA ILE A 42 -7.27 4.09 -2.60
C ILE A 42 -7.72 2.73 -3.20
N PRO A 43 -8.79 2.64 -4.01
CA PRO A 43 -9.20 1.37 -4.63
C PRO A 43 -8.12 0.75 -5.51
N VAL A 44 -7.35 1.55 -6.25
CA VAL A 44 -6.29 1.07 -7.14
C VAL A 44 -5.20 0.38 -6.30
N VAL A 45 -4.83 1.01 -5.18
CA VAL A 45 -3.84 0.48 -4.26
C VAL A 45 -4.34 -0.85 -3.66
N ILE A 46 -5.56 -0.89 -3.16
CA ILE A 46 -6.13 -2.11 -2.56
C ILE A 46 -6.20 -3.26 -3.58
N GLN A 47 -6.62 -2.98 -4.82
CA GLN A 47 -6.72 -3.98 -5.88
C GLN A 47 -5.36 -4.61 -6.23
N GLU A 48 -4.28 -3.85 -6.18
CA GLU A 48 -2.93 -4.40 -6.39
C GLU A 48 -2.40 -5.12 -5.15
N LEU A 49 -2.65 -4.57 -3.95
CA LEU A 49 -2.26 -5.19 -2.68
C LEU A 49 -2.80 -6.61 -2.56
N VAL A 50 -4.06 -6.85 -2.93
CA VAL A 50 -4.68 -8.19 -2.83
C VAL A 50 -4.10 -9.23 -3.80
N LYS A 51 -3.31 -8.80 -4.79
CA LYS A 51 -2.66 -9.71 -5.76
C LYS A 51 -1.28 -10.17 -5.29
N LEU A 52 -0.68 -9.49 -4.32
CA LEU A 52 0.67 -9.77 -3.84
C LEU A 52 0.73 -11.07 -3.01
N ARG A 53 1.87 -11.76 -3.11
CA ARG A 53 2.14 -13.07 -2.47
C ARG A 53 3.49 -13.13 -1.77
N ASN A 54 4.13 -11.97 -1.58
CA ASN A 54 5.44 -11.81 -0.96
C ASN A 54 5.31 -10.84 0.21
N GLY A 55 5.71 -11.25 1.42
CA GLY A 55 5.55 -10.47 2.65
C GLY A 55 6.16 -9.08 2.56
N PHE A 56 7.41 -9.00 2.10
CA PHE A 56 8.10 -7.73 1.93
C PHE A 56 7.35 -6.77 1.00
N LEU A 57 6.94 -7.23 -0.19
CA LEU A 57 6.16 -6.40 -1.11
C LEU A 57 4.79 -6.01 -0.56
N ILE A 58 4.16 -6.90 0.23
CA ILE A 58 2.91 -6.58 0.92
C ILE A 58 3.16 -5.43 1.91
N GLY A 59 4.27 -5.46 2.67
CA GLY A 59 4.65 -4.39 3.60
C GLY A 59 4.84 -3.05 2.89
N GLU A 60 5.66 -3.00 1.84
CA GLU A 60 5.89 -1.80 1.02
C GLU A 60 4.57 -1.21 0.50
N MET A 61 3.66 -2.08 0.08
CA MET A 61 2.38 -1.69 -0.48
C MET A 61 1.38 -1.21 0.60
N VAL A 62 1.49 -1.70 1.84
CA VAL A 62 0.73 -1.18 2.98
C VAL A 62 1.25 0.19 3.39
N ASP A 63 2.57 0.39 3.40
CA ASP A 63 3.16 1.71 3.67
C ASP A 63 2.74 2.72 2.60
N PHE A 64 2.71 2.30 1.33
CA PHE A 64 2.17 3.13 0.25
C PHE A 64 0.69 3.46 0.45
N LEU A 65 -0.14 2.48 0.81
CA LEU A 65 -1.55 2.72 1.13
C LEU A 65 -1.70 3.73 2.26
N HIS A 66 -0.85 3.64 3.28
CA HIS A 66 -0.83 4.59 4.38
C HIS A 66 -0.50 6.01 3.89
N ALA A 67 0.54 6.18 3.06
CA ALA A 67 0.89 7.49 2.48
C ALA A 67 -0.24 8.08 1.63
N VAL A 68 -0.97 7.25 0.87
CA VAL A 68 -2.15 7.70 0.10
C VAL A 68 -3.26 8.19 1.03
N TYR A 69 -3.51 7.51 2.16
CA TYR A 69 -4.45 7.99 3.17
C TYR A 69 -4.01 9.30 3.83
N GLU A 70 -2.71 9.49 4.06
CA GLU A 70 -2.17 10.76 4.58
C GLU A 70 -2.41 11.92 3.62
N VAL A 71 -2.15 11.73 2.31
CA VAL A 71 -2.43 12.76 1.29
C VAL A 71 -3.93 13.01 1.13
N ALA A 72 -4.74 11.95 1.18
CA ALA A 72 -6.20 12.07 1.19
C ALA A 72 -6.73 12.87 2.39
N ASN A 73 -5.90 13.03 3.44
CA ASN A 73 -6.19 13.82 4.64
C ASN A 73 -7.59 13.48 5.21
N THR A 74 -7.87 12.19 5.30
CA THR A 74 -9.17 11.67 5.71
C THR A 74 -9.03 10.71 6.87
N THR A 75 -10.03 10.69 7.74
CA THR A 75 -10.22 9.64 8.75
C THR A 75 -11.30 8.64 8.34
N GLU A 76 -11.91 8.83 7.16
CA GLU A 76 -12.90 7.91 6.61
C GLU A 76 -12.20 6.67 6.05
N ILE A 77 -12.66 5.48 6.48
CA ILE A 77 -12.22 4.22 5.88
C ILE A 77 -12.94 4.07 4.54
N HIS A 78 -12.19 4.05 3.45
CA HIS A 78 -12.76 3.93 2.10
C HIS A 78 -13.60 2.63 1.98
N PRO A 79 -14.81 2.66 1.38
CA PRO A 79 -15.69 1.48 1.32
C PRO A 79 -15.05 0.21 0.75
N VAL A 80 -14.19 0.36 -0.26
CA VAL A 80 -13.44 -0.76 -0.86
C VAL A 80 -12.53 -1.47 0.17
N LEU A 81 -11.96 -0.73 1.12
CA LEU A 81 -11.14 -1.34 2.18
C LEU A 81 -11.98 -2.20 3.13
N ILE A 82 -13.22 -1.80 3.39
CA ILE A 82 -14.18 -2.59 4.17
C ILE A 82 -14.58 -3.85 3.41
N GLN A 83 -14.87 -3.72 2.11
CA GLN A 83 -15.26 -4.84 1.24
C GLN A 83 -14.15 -5.89 1.13
N GLU A 84 -12.90 -5.45 1.01
CA GLU A 84 -11.73 -6.33 0.87
C GLU A 84 -11.15 -6.80 2.22
N LYS A 85 -11.76 -6.45 3.36
CA LYS A 85 -11.23 -6.75 4.70
C LYS A 85 -10.85 -8.22 4.87
N GLU A 86 -11.77 -9.14 4.56
CA GLU A 86 -11.53 -10.58 4.73
C GLU A 86 -10.45 -11.11 3.79
N ASN A 87 -10.38 -10.59 2.56
CA ASN A 87 -9.39 -10.97 1.57
C ASN A 87 -8.00 -10.50 1.98
N LEU A 88 -7.88 -9.25 2.42
CA LEU A 88 -6.68 -8.72 3.04
C LEU A 88 -6.28 -9.60 4.22
N GLU A 89 -7.15 -9.80 5.21
CA GLU A 89 -6.85 -10.69 6.36
C GLU A 89 -6.40 -12.11 5.94
N GLY A 90 -6.93 -12.66 4.84
CA GLY A 90 -6.51 -13.95 4.30
C GLY A 90 -5.09 -13.93 3.71
N ILE A 91 -4.76 -12.90 2.93
CA ILE A 91 -3.41 -12.70 2.36
C ILE A 91 -2.40 -12.48 3.48
N ILE A 92 -2.79 -11.64 4.44
CA ILE A 92 -2.09 -11.34 5.67
C ILE A 92 -1.68 -12.64 6.38
N ARG A 93 -2.64 -13.50 6.72
CA ARG A 93 -2.36 -14.74 7.44
C ARG A 93 -1.46 -15.72 6.66
N LYS A 94 -1.44 -15.63 5.33
CA LYS A 94 -0.77 -16.61 4.48
C LYS A 94 0.64 -16.20 4.06
N PHE A 95 0.88 -14.91 3.85
CA PHE A 95 2.11 -14.42 3.20
C PHE A 95 2.89 -13.41 4.02
N TRP A 96 2.41 -13.00 5.19
CA TRP A 96 3.10 -12.01 6.00
C TRP A 96 4.39 -12.49 6.65
N ASP A 97 5.34 -11.58 6.64
CA ASP A 97 6.55 -11.57 7.46
C ASP A 97 6.40 -10.55 8.61
N GLU A 98 7.46 -10.34 9.39
CA GLU A 98 7.45 -9.39 10.51
C GLU A 98 7.24 -7.95 10.06
N TYR A 99 7.80 -7.57 8.90
CA TYR A 99 7.70 -6.21 8.36
C TYR A 99 6.26 -5.88 7.94
N SER A 100 5.64 -6.72 7.11
CA SER A 100 4.25 -6.53 6.67
C SER A 100 3.24 -6.55 7.83
N GLN A 101 3.50 -7.34 8.87
CA GLN A 101 2.74 -7.30 10.13
C GLN A 101 2.81 -5.94 10.81
N GLN A 102 4.02 -5.39 10.92
CA GLN A 102 4.23 -4.09 11.56
C GLN A 102 3.55 -2.97 10.76
N ALA A 103 3.80 -2.89 9.45
CA ALA A 103 3.22 -1.90 8.55
C ALA A 103 1.68 -1.85 8.66
N PHE A 104 1.02 -3.01 8.61
CA PHE A 104 -0.45 -3.06 8.72
C PHE A 104 -0.97 -2.77 10.13
N SER A 105 -0.21 -3.10 11.16
CA SER A 105 -0.55 -2.70 12.53
C SER A 105 -0.55 -1.19 12.68
N GLU A 106 0.44 -0.50 12.10
CA GLU A 106 0.55 0.95 12.09
C GLU A 106 -0.57 1.58 11.25
N PHE A 107 -0.83 1.05 10.05
CA PHE A 107 -1.93 1.48 9.20
C PHE A 107 -3.31 1.36 9.88
N LYS A 108 -3.59 0.23 10.54
CA LYS A 108 -4.85 0.08 11.30
C LYS A 108 -4.98 1.10 12.41
N LYS A 109 -3.87 1.43 13.10
CA LYS A 109 -3.88 2.44 14.17
C LYS A 109 -4.20 3.82 13.62
N SER A 110 -3.63 4.22 12.47
CA SER A 110 -3.88 5.54 11.88
C SER A 110 -5.35 5.72 11.48
N LEU A 111 -5.98 4.66 10.95
CA LEU A 111 -7.41 4.67 10.61
C LEU A 111 -8.36 4.36 11.77
N ARG A 112 -7.83 4.07 12.97
CA ARG A 112 -8.60 3.57 14.12
C ARG A 112 -9.46 2.34 13.76
N TRP A 113 -8.94 1.52 12.86
CA TRP A 113 -9.62 0.35 12.32
C TRP A 113 -9.60 -0.79 13.35
N LYS A 114 -10.80 -1.19 13.80
CA LYS A 114 -11.02 -2.27 14.78
C LYS A 114 -11.05 -3.66 14.14
#